data_AF-A0A7X3NY53-F1
#
_entry.id   AF-A0A7X3NY53-F1
#
_cell.length_a   1.000
_cell.length_b   1.000
_cell.length_c   1.000
_cell.angle_alpha   90.00
_cell.angle_beta   90.00
_cell.angle_gamma   90.00
#
_symmetry.space_group_name_H-M   'P 1'
#
loop_
_entity.id
_entity.type
_entity.pdbx_description
1 polymer ?
#
loop_
_entity_poly.entity_id
_entity_poly.type
_entity_poly.pdbx_seq_one_letter_code
_entity_poly.pdbx_strand_id
1 'polypeptide(L)'
;MNPANWTEADSRNAKRLWAEYQKQHDITERIGQTAGIDPKSGRIWFGDSISEIVKHRRAEGMTSPLFFELVGFKAYFRKGGHQ
;
A
#
# COMPACT_ATOMS: atom_id res chain seq x y z
N MET A 1 -1.29 9.77 19.35
CA MET A 1 -1.26 9.56 17.88
C MET A 1 -2.70 9.53 17.41
N ASN A 2 -3.18 10.59 16.76
CA ASN A 2 -4.51 10.55 16.17
C ASN A 2 -4.43 9.59 14.98
N PRO A 3 -5.21 8.49 14.93
CA PRO A 3 -5.26 7.67 13.73
C PRO A 3 -5.68 8.62 12.61
N ALA A 4 -4.78 8.89 11.67
CA ALA A 4 -5.07 9.72 10.51
C ALA A 4 -6.42 9.27 9.96
N ASN A 5 -7.35 10.22 9.73
CA ASN A 5 -8.76 10.04 9.34
C ASN A 5 -8.94 9.09 8.13
N TRP A 6 -8.65 7.82 8.31
CA TRP A 6 -8.70 6.78 7.29
C TRP A 6 -10.12 6.29 7.28
N THR A 7 -10.80 6.56 6.19
CA THR A 7 -12.20 6.20 6.00
C THR A 7 -12.30 4.87 5.26
N GLU A 8 -13.47 4.24 5.33
CA GLU A 8 -13.76 3.09 4.46
C GLU A 8 -13.70 3.48 2.97
N ALA A 9 -13.98 4.74 2.64
CA ALA A 9 -13.85 5.25 1.28
C ALA A 9 -12.38 5.24 0.80
N ASP A 10 -11.43 5.56 1.70
CA ASP A 10 -9.99 5.47 1.40
C ASP A 10 -9.57 4.03 1.08
N SER A 11 -10.02 3.05 1.89
CA SER A 11 -9.78 1.62 1.63
C SER A 11 -10.34 1.19 0.26
N ARG A 12 -11.57 1.58 -0.06
CA ARG A 12 -12.19 1.25 -1.36
C ARG A 12 -11.46 1.89 -2.52
N ASN A 13 -11.05 3.14 -2.39
CA ASN A 13 -10.34 3.83 -3.46
C ASN A 13 -8.95 3.24 -3.68
N ALA A 14 -8.20 2.94 -2.61
CA ALA A 14 -6.90 2.28 -2.73
C ALA A 14 -6.99 0.92 -3.46
N LYS A 15 -8.01 0.12 -3.13
CA LYS A 15 -8.26 -1.16 -3.81
C LYS A 15 -8.59 -0.97 -5.29
N ARG A 16 -9.41 0.03 -5.63
CA ARG A 16 -9.74 0.36 -7.02
C ARG A 16 -8.48 0.76 -7.79
N LEU A 17 -7.68 1.67 -7.23
CA LEU A 17 -6.41 2.12 -7.81
C LEU A 17 -5.44 0.95 -8.02
N TRP A 18 -5.32 0.05 -7.03
CA TRP A 18 -4.48 -1.12 -7.15
C TRP A 18 -4.96 -2.10 -8.24
N ALA A 19 -6.27 -2.32 -8.36
CA ALA A 19 -6.85 -3.14 -9.41
C ALA A 19 -6.66 -2.52 -10.81
N GLU A 20 -6.74 -1.19 -10.93
CA GLU A 20 -6.47 -0.47 -12.17
C GLU A 20 -5.00 -0.55 -12.56
N TYR A 21 -4.09 -0.36 -11.60
CA TYR A 21 -2.65 -0.46 -11.83
C TYR A 21 -2.24 -1.84 -12.35
N GLN A 22 -2.75 -2.91 -11.73
CA GLN A 22 -2.47 -4.29 -12.14
C GLN A 22 -2.96 -4.63 -13.56
N LYS A 23 -3.97 -3.92 -14.07
CA LYS A 23 -4.45 -4.10 -15.46
C LYS A 23 -3.58 -3.37 -16.48
N GLN A 24 -2.95 -2.27 -16.07
CA GLN A 24 -2.19 -1.38 -16.96
C GLN A 24 -0.69 -1.69 -16.97
N HIS A 25 -0.19 -2.36 -15.93
CA HIS A 25 1.23 -2.62 -15.75
C HIS A 25 1.49 -4.11 -15.57
N ASP A 26 2.53 -4.61 -16.25
CA ASP A 26 3.11 -5.91 -15.92
C ASP A 26 3.84 -5.79 -14.57
N ILE A 27 3.40 -6.58 -13.61
CA ILE A 27 3.91 -6.62 -12.23
C ILE A 27 4.55 -7.97 -11.90
N THR A 28 4.83 -8.80 -12.91
CA THR A 28 5.35 -10.16 -12.71
C THR A 28 6.69 -10.15 -11.97
N GLU A 29 7.58 -9.21 -12.28
CA GLU A 29 8.87 -9.04 -11.59
C GLU A 29 8.74 -8.48 -10.16
N ARG A 30 7.54 -8.01 -9.78
CA ARG A 30 7.25 -7.43 -8.48
C ARG A 30 6.57 -8.43 -7.53
N ILE A 31 6.30 -9.66 -7.99
CA ILE A 31 5.68 -10.70 -7.18
C ILE A 31 6.51 -10.94 -5.91
N GLY A 32 5.84 -10.98 -4.76
CA GLY A 32 6.48 -11.11 -3.45
C GLY A 32 6.93 -9.80 -2.81
N GLN A 33 6.94 -8.69 -3.56
CA GLN A 33 7.14 -7.36 -2.98
C GLN A 33 5.84 -6.84 -2.35
N THR A 34 5.99 -5.89 -1.42
CA THR A 34 4.89 -5.11 -0.86
C THR A 34 4.60 -3.91 -1.75
N ALA A 35 3.31 -3.69 -2.05
CA ALA A 35 2.81 -2.46 -2.66
C ALA A 35 2.19 -1.56 -1.57
N GLY A 36 2.59 -0.30 -1.52
CA GLY A 36 1.96 0.74 -0.71
C GLY A 36 1.17 1.68 -1.61
N ILE A 37 -0.12 1.87 -1.35
CA ILE A 37 -1.05 2.64 -2.18
C ILE A 37 -1.58 3.84 -1.40
N ASP A 38 -1.41 5.04 -1.94
CA ASP A 38 -2.02 6.26 -1.40
C ASP A 38 -3.37 6.51 -2.07
N PRO A 39 -4.49 6.38 -1.35
CA PRO A 39 -5.82 6.59 -1.91
C PRO A 39 -6.10 8.03 -2.32
N LYS A 40 -5.30 9.01 -1.88
CA LYS A 40 -5.52 10.43 -2.20
C LYS A 40 -4.80 10.84 -3.47
N SER A 41 -3.54 10.44 -3.61
CA SER A 41 -2.70 10.82 -4.75
C SER A 41 -2.72 9.79 -5.89
N GLY A 42 -3.16 8.56 -5.64
CA GLY A 42 -3.06 7.47 -6.61
C GLY A 42 -1.64 6.91 -6.77
N ARG A 43 -0.66 7.42 -6.01
CA ARG A 43 0.72 6.95 -6.07
C ARG A 43 0.86 5.57 -5.44
N ILE A 44 1.69 4.75 -6.06
CA ILE A 44 2.00 3.39 -5.65
C ILE A 44 3.52 3.27 -5.48
N TRP A 45 3.94 2.71 -4.35
CA TRP A 45 5.33 2.40 -4.05
C TRP A 45 5.50 0.90 -3.90
N PHE A 46 6.67 0.39 -4.30
CA PHE A 46 7.06 -1.00 -4.10
C PHE A 46 8.28 -1.08 -3.19
N GLY A 47 8.35 -2.12 -2.38
CA GLY A 47 9.53 -2.45 -1.57
C GLY A 47 9.42 -3.86 -1.03
N ASP A 48 10.52 -4.39 -0.50
CA ASP A 48 10.57 -5.75 0.05
C ASP A 48 9.78 -5.84 1.37
N SER A 49 9.50 -4.71 2.01
CA SER A 49 8.65 -4.65 3.21
C SER A 49 7.91 -3.32 3.37
N ILE A 50 6.84 -3.34 4.19
CA ILE A 50 6.13 -2.12 4.64
C ILE A 50 7.11 -1.10 5.25
N SER A 51 8.05 -1.57 6.07
CA SER A 51 9.01 -0.70 6.78
C SER A 51 9.92 0.04 5.81
N GLU A 52 10.36 -0.63 4.74
CA GLU A 52 11.18 -0.02 3.70
C GLU A 52 10.41 1.10 2.98
N ILE A 53 9.18 0.82 2.55
CA ILE A 53 8.32 1.80 1.88
C ILE A 53 8.09 3.02 2.79
N VAL A 54 7.78 2.80 4.07
CA VAL A 54 7.57 3.89 5.03
C VAL A 54 8.85 4.68 5.28
N LYS A 55 10.01 4.01 5.39
CA LYS A 55 11.30 4.67 5.56
C LYS A 55 11.63 5.56 4.36
N HIS A 56 11.46 5.04 3.16
CA HIS A 56 11.75 5.77 1.93
C HIS A 56 10.86 7.01 1.80
N ARG A 57 9.56 6.87 2.04
CA ARG A 57 8.60 8.00 1.98
C ARG A 57 8.85 9.06 3.04
N ARG A 58 9.23 8.65 4.26
CA ARG A 58 9.60 9.60 5.31
C ARG A 58 10.82 10.43 4.93
N ALA A 59 11.80 9.84 4.25
CA ALA A 59 12.95 10.59 3.74
C ALA A 59 12.56 11.65 2.70
N GLU A 60 11.46 11.43 1.97
CA GLU A 60 10.86 12.39 1.02
C GLU A 60 9.86 13.36 1.68
N GLY A 61 9.76 13.36 3.01
CA GLY A 61 8.81 14.21 3.75
C GLY A 61 7.34 13.77 3.65
N MET A 62 7.06 12.60 3.06
CA MET A 62 5.70 12.08 2.92
C MET A 62 5.31 11.26 4.14
N THR A 63 4.25 11.68 4.82
CA THR A 63 3.74 11.06 6.06
C THR A 63 2.30 10.56 5.94
N SER A 64 1.67 10.71 4.76
CA SER A 64 0.30 10.23 4.56
C SER A 64 0.21 8.70 4.74
N PRO A 65 -0.88 8.18 5.33
CA PRO A 65 -1.09 6.75 5.49
C PRO A 65 -1.23 6.06 4.13
N LEU A 66 -0.87 4.78 4.07
CA LEU A 66 -1.00 3.93 2.88
C LEU A 66 -1.84 2.70 3.18
N PHE A 67 -2.49 2.21 2.14
CA PHE A 67 -3.01 0.86 2.08
C PHE A 67 -1.90 -0.06 1.58
N PHE A 68 -1.75 -1.26 2.14
CA PHE A 68 -0.68 -2.19 1.74
C PHE A 68 -1.25 -3.49 1.19
N GLU A 69 -0.68 -3.98 0.11
CA GLU A 69 -1.00 -5.26 -0.55
C GLU A 69 0.29 -6.02 -0.87
N LEU A 70 0.25 -7.35 -0.80
CA LEU A 70 1.37 -8.19 -1.23
C LEU A 70 1.17 -8.54 -2.72
N VAL A 71 2.12 -8.19 -3.56
CA VAL A 71 2.00 -8.35 -5.02
C VAL A 71 1.99 -9.84 -5.38
N GLY A 72 0.99 -10.27 -6.15
CA GLY A 72 0.83 -11.66 -6.58
C GLY A 72 0.17 -12.59 -5.55
N PHE A 73 -0.16 -12.09 -4.35
CA PHE A 73 -0.84 -12.85 -3.31
C PHE A 73 -2.17 -12.20 -2.96
N LYS A 74 -3.21 -13.00 -2.69
CA LYS A 74 -4.52 -12.49 -2.25
C LYS A 74 -4.52 -12.01 -0.77
N ALA A 75 -3.38 -12.03 -0.09
CA ALA A 75 -3.33 -12.01 1.37
C ALA A 75 -3.20 -10.60 1.97
N TYR A 76 -4.26 -10.23 2.68
CA TYR A 76 -4.40 -9.10 3.60
C TYR A 76 -3.49 -9.30 4.84
N PHE A 77 -2.40 -8.54 4.99
CA PHE A 77 -1.72 -8.44 6.29
C PHE A 77 -2.43 -7.39 7.16
N ARG A 78 -3.45 -7.80 7.89
CA ARG A 78 -3.97 -7.01 9.00
C ARG A 78 -2.99 -7.16 10.17
N LYS A 79 -2.22 -6.12 10.48
CA LYS A 79 -1.43 -6.09 11.72
C LYS A 79 -2.41 -6.05 12.91
N GLY A 80 -2.63 -7.21 13.55
CA GLY A 80 -3.61 -7.33 14.64
C GLY A 80 -3.85 -8.74 15.18
N GLY A 81 -2.92 -9.68 15.02
CA GLY A 81 -2.98 -10.99 15.67
C GLY A 81 -1.73 -11.21 16.52
N HIS A 82 -1.72 -10.67 17.73
CA HIS A 82 -0.89 -11.25 18.79
C HIS A 82 -1.66 -12.47 19.30
N GLN A 83 -1.04 -13.66 19.25
CA GLN A 83 -1.37 -14.74 20.18
C GLN A 83 -0.97 -14.31 21.60
#